data_AF-A0A2M8C0E8-F1
#
_entry.id   AF-A0A2M8C0E8-F1
#
_cell.length_a   1.000
_cell.length_b   1.000
_cell.length_c   1.000
_cell.angle_alpha   90.00
_cell.angle_beta   90.00
_cell.angle_gamma   90.00
#
_symmetry.space_group_name_H-M   'P 1'
#
loop_
_entity.id
_entity.type
_entity.pdbx_description
1 polymer ?
#
loop_
_entity_poly.entity_id
_entity_poly.type
_entity_poly.pdbx_seq_one_letter_code
_entity_poly.pdbx_strand_id
1 'polypeptide(L)'
;QQVIDVAARHNRRVVIIGRSMKELVNVALKTGYLRLPPGILCHFDDLKDLSRNQVVLLATGSQGEPTSALVRMANRDRHSPAQVIPGDTVVISATPIPGNEALVNKTIDSLFRQGAQVVYGKLAQVHVHGHGSQEELKLMLRLVKPKFFVPIHGEYRHLSLHARLAQSVGVPKDNIFVLENGDVLELGRESGKIVGKAPVGDIYVNGAVTGKMDNSLLQDRKLLSQDGVV
;
A
#
# COMPACT_ATOMS: atom_id res chain seq x y z
N GLN A 1 -8.53 4.83 12.78
CA GLN A 1 -8.73 5.34 14.15
C GLN A 1 -8.19 6.76 14.31
N GLN A 2 -6.87 6.98 14.21
CA GLN A 2 -6.24 8.29 14.50
C GLN A 2 -6.88 9.49 13.80
N VAL A 3 -7.20 9.40 12.50
CA VAL A 3 -7.90 10.47 11.76
C VAL A 3 -9.27 10.80 12.38
N ILE A 4 -10.03 9.79 12.79
CA ILE A 4 -11.33 9.96 13.45
C ILE A 4 -11.16 10.66 14.80
N ASP A 5 -10.17 10.25 15.60
CA ASP A 5 -9.93 10.84 16.92
C ASP A 5 -9.51 12.31 16.83
N VAL A 6 -8.70 12.66 15.83
CA VAL A 6 -8.31 14.04 15.56
C VAL A 6 -9.51 14.85 15.07
N ALA A 7 -10.31 14.31 14.14
CA ALA A 7 -11.50 14.97 13.66
C ALA A 7 -12.48 15.29 14.80
N ALA A 8 -12.73 14.31 15.69
CA ALA A 8 -13.59 14.49 16.86
C ALA A 8 -13.05 15.58 17.80
N ARG A 9 -11.74 15.58 18.10
CA ARG A 9 -11.10 16.61 18.95
C ARG A 9 -11.20 18.02 18.37
N HIS A 10 -11.28 18.15 17.05
CA HIS A 10 -11.42 19.44 16.37
C HIS A 10 -12.86 19.74 15.91
N ASN A 11 -13.85 19.02 16.44
CA ASN A 11 -15.28 19.20 16.10
C ASN A 11 -15.55 19.13 14.60
N ARG A 12 -14.86 18.21 13.90
CA ARG A 12 -15.06 17.95 12.47
C ARG A 12 -15.81 16.64 12.28
N ARG A 13 -16.78 16.64 11.37
CA ARG A 13 -17.43 15.42 10.88
C ARG A 13 -16.61 14.78 9.76
N VAL A 14 -16.70 13.45 9.66
CA VAL A 14 -15.94 12.65 8.72
C VAL A 14 -16.88 12.03 7.70
N VAL A 15 -16.56 12.20 6.42
CA VAL A 15 -17.25 11.52 5.31
C VAL A 15 -16.32 10.52 4.66
N ILE A 16 -16.79 9.29 4.50
CA ILE A 16 -16.03 8.20 3.88
C ILE A 16 -16.31 8.15 2.38
N ILE A 17 -15.27 8.31 1.57
CA ILE A 17 -15.36 8.31 0.11
C ILE A 17 -14.59 7.11 -0.48
N GLY A 18 -15.27 6.37 -1.35
CA GLY A 18 -14.73 5.19 -2.03
C GLY A 18 -15.23 3.87 -1.44
N ARG A 19 -15.49 2.90 -2.31
CA ARG A 19 -16.08 1.60 -1.94
C ARG A 19 -15.20 0.84 -0.96
N SER A 20 -13.93 0.66 -1.28
CA SER A 20 -12.98 -0.09 -0.45
C SER A 20 -12.78 0.55 0.94
N MET A 21 -12.81 1.88 1.04
CA MET A 21 -12.72 2.54 2.35
C MET A 21 -13.98 2.31 3.19
N LYS A 22 -15.17 2.33 2.59
CA LYS A 22 -16.42 2.00 3.28
C LYS A 22 -16.43 0.55 3.78
N GLU A 23 -15.98 -0.38 2.94
CA GLU A 23 -15.83 -1.80 3.31
C GLU A 23 -14.85 -1.98 4.48
N LEU A 24 -13.68 -1.33 4.40
CA LEU A 24 -12.67 -1.37 5.47
C LEU A 24 -13.20 -0.82 6.79
N VAL A 25 -13.87 0.34 6.76
CA VAL A 25 -14.51 0.95 7.95
C VAL A 25 -15.55 0.00 8.55
N ASN A 26 -16.40 -0.60 7.73
CA ASN A 26 -17.42 -1.55 8.21
C ASN A 26 -16.81 -2.78 8.88
N VAL A 27 -15.76 -3.36 8.28
CA VAL A 27 -15.06 -4.50 8.87
C VAL A 27 -14.37 -4.09 10.17
N ALA A 28 -13.68 -2.95 10.19
CA ALA A 28 -12.98 -2.46 11.38
C ALA A 28 -13.93 -2.15 12.55
N LEU A 29 -15.15 -1.69 12.26
CA LEU A 29 -16.20 -1.51 13.28
C LEU A 29 -16.66 -2.85 13.85
N LYS A 30 -17.00 -3.81 12.96
CA LYS A 30 -17.47 -5.14 13.37
C LYS A 30 -16.44 -5.91 14.20
N THR A 31 -15.16 -5.68 13.92
CA THR A 31 -14.04 -6.34 14.60
C THR A 31 -13.50 -5.55 15.80
N GLY A 32 -14.02 -4.36 16.08
CA GLY A 32 -13.63 -3.54 17.22
C GLY A 32 -12.32 -2.75 17.06
N TYR A 33 -11.67 -2.80 15.90
CA TYR A 33 -10.48 -2.01 15.58
C TYR A 33 -10.78 -0.53 15.29
N LEU A 34 -12.04 -0.21 14.97
CA LEU A 34 -12.51 1.16 14.81
C LEU A 34 -13.59 1.48 15.83
N ARG A 35 -13.38 2.56 16.59
CA ARG A 35 -14.36 3.13 17.52
C ARG A 35 -14.73 4.52 17.04
N LEU A 36 -16.03 4.76 16.91
CA LEU A 36 -16.57 6.01 16.41
C LEU A 36 -17.29 6.73 17.56
N PRO A 37 -16.89 7.98 17.88
CA PRO A 37 -17.71 8.86 18.69
C PRO A 37 -19.10 9.06 18.05
N PRO A 38 -20.18 9.21 18.83
CA PRO A 38 -21.51 9.49 18.30
C PRO A 38 -21.51 10.71 17.37
N GLY A 39 -22.16 10.58 16.21
CA GLY A 39 -22.31 11.69 15.25
C GLY A 39 -21.04 12.08 14.48
N ILE A 40 -19.93 11.34 14.63
CA ILE A 40 -18.68 11.67 13.93
C ILE A 40 -18.75 11.41 12.42
N LEU A 41 -19.44 10.34 12.02
CA LEU A 41 -19.65 10.02 10.60
C LEU A 41 -20.92 10.72 10.12
N CYS A 42 -20.84 11.32 8.94
CA CYS A 42 -22.01 11.85 8.25
C CYS A 42 -22.07 11.36 6.80
N HIS A 43 -23.26 11.44 6.21
CA HIS A 43 -23.47 11.17 4.81
C HIS A 43 -22.92 12.32 3.96
N PHE A 44 -22.68 12.02 2.68
CA PHE A 44 -22.17 13.02 1.76
C PHE A 44 -23.17 14.18 1.58
N ASP A 45 -24.47 13.91 1.61
CA ASP A 45 -25.52 14.93 1.47
C ASP A 45 -25.54 15.91 2.64
N ASP A 46 -25.11 15.47 3.83
CA ASP A 46 -25.01 16.30 5.04
C ASP A 46 -23.89 17.35 4.98
N LEU A 47 -23.07 17.34 3.92
CA LEU A 47 -22.00 18.33 3.72
C LEU A 47 -22.54 19.73 3.43
N LYS A 48 -23.76 19.85 2.89
CA LYS A 48 -24.36 21.13 2.51
C LYS A 48 -24.66 22.02 3.74
N ASP A 49 -24.89 21.38 4.88
CA ASP A 49 -25.24 22.05 6.14
C ASP A 49 -24.03 22.30 7.04
N LEU A 50 -22.82 21.98 6.57
CA LEU A 50 -21.58 22.13 7.33
C LEU A 50 -20.70 23.23 6.74
N SER A 51 -20.04 23.96 7.63
CA SER A 51 -18.96 24.84 7.23
C SER A 51 -17.71 24.03 6.82
N ARG A 52 -16.92 24.53 5.87
CA ARG A 52 -15.76 23.82 5.29
C ARG A 52 -14.75 23.36 6.34
N ASN A 53 -14.54 24.15 7.40
CA ASN A 53 -13.64 23.82 8.50
C ASN A 53 -14.19 22.77 9.47
N GLN A 54 -15.43 22.33 9.32
CA GLN A 54 -16.05 21.25 10.10
C GLN A 54 -16.05 19.91 9.36
N VAL A 55 -15.37 19.80 8.22
CA VAL A 55 -15.40 18.60 7.37
C VAL A 55 -14.01 17.97 7.26
N VAL A 56 -13.98 16.64 7.28
CA VAL A 56 -12.86 15.80 6.85
C VAL A 56 -13.38 14.76 5.86
N LEU A 57 -12.76 14.70 4.67
CA LEU A 57 -13.03 13.64 3.71
C LEU A 57 -11.96 12.56 3.84
N LEU A 58 -12.35 11.33 4.15
CA LEU A 58 -11.46 10.17 4.15
C LEU A 58 -11.66 9.38 2.86
N ALA A 59 -10.69 9.48 1.95
CA ALA A 59 -10.80 8.97 0.58
C ALA A 59 -9.74 7.92 0.25
N THR A 60 -10.04 7.05 -0.73
CA THR A 60 -9.06 6.17 -1.38
C THR A 60 -8.27 6.90 -2.47
N GLY A 61 -7.20 6.28 -2.97
CA GLY A 61 -6.44 6.79 -4.14
C GLY A 61 -5.06 7.33 -3.84
N SER A 62 -4.47 6.92 -2.71
CA SER A 62 -3.14 7.38 -2.30
C SER A 62 -2.01 6.98 -3.24
N GLN A 63 -2.22 5.99 -4.14
CA GLN A 63 -1.23 5.56 -5.13
C GLN A 63 -1.50 6.12 -6.53
N GLY A 64 -2.41 7.09 -6.67
CA GLY A 64 -2.69 7.74 -7.95
C GLY A 64 -3.49 6.87 -8.92
N GLU A 65 -4.23 5.87 -8.43
CA GLU A 65 -5.03 4.99 -9.28
C GLU A 65 -6.13 5.80 -9.99
N PRO A 66 -6.23 5.77 -11.34
CA PRO A 66 -7.09 6.69 -12.09
C PRO A 66 -8.56 6.71 -11.69
N THR A 67 -9.10 5.57 -11.25
CA THR A 67 -10.52 5.42 -10.89
C THR A 67 -10.81 5.69 -9.40
N SER A 68 -9.78 6.00 -8.62
CA SER A 68 -9.91 6.23 -7.19
C SER A 68 -10.56 7.59 -6.86
N ALA A 69 -11.05 7.71 -5.63
CA ALA A 69 -11.75 8.91 -5.18
C ALA A 69 -10.86 10.15 -5.25
N LEU A 70 -9.63 10.08 -4.71
CA LEU A 70 -8.70 11.20 -4.71
C LEU A 70 -8.38 11.68 -6.13
N VAL A 71 -8.10 10.77 -7.06
CA VAL A 71 -7.72 11.12 -8.43
C VAL A 71 -8.89 11.76 -9.18
N ARG A 72 -10.12 11.26 -8.98
CA ARG A 72 -11.33 11.87 -9.55
C ARG A 72 -11.56 13.28 -9.01
N MET A 73 -11.40 13.49 -7.70
CA MET A 73 -11.47 14.81 -7.07
C MET A 73 -10.36 15.73 -7.62
N ALA A 74 -9.14 15.21 -7.75
CA ALA A 74 -7.96 15.93 -8.26
C ALA A 74 -8.05 16.29 -9.76
N ASN A 75 -8.85 15.59 -10.55
CA ASN A 75 -9.02 15.89 -11.97
C ASN A 75 -10.37 16.53 -12.31
N ARG A 76 -11.19 16.88 -11.31
CA ARG A 76 -12.57 17.38 -11.48
C ARG A 76 -13.42 16.48 -12.38
N ASP A 77 -13.31 15.17 -12.17
CA ASP A 77 -14.12 14.19 -12.88
C ASP A 77 -15.62 14.42 -12.59
N ARG A 78 -16.46 14.33 -13.61
CA ARG A 78 -17.93 14.48 -13.50
C ARG A 78 -18.55 13.43 -12.55
N HIS A 79 -17.94 12.26 -12.42
CA HIS A 79 -18.35 11.19 -11.53
C HIS A 79 -17.68 11.26 -10.15
N SER A 80 -16.94 12.33 -9.88
CA SER A 80 -16.39 12.57 -8.55
C SER A 80 -17.51 12.99 -7.59
N PRO A 81 -17.58 12.43 -6.37
CA PRO A 81 -18.57 12.84 -5.39
C PRO A 81 -18.31 14.29 -4.91
N ALA A 82 -17.04 14.71 -4.81
CA ALA A 82 -16.64 16.07 -4.43
C ALA A 82 -15.67 16.67 -5.45
N GLN A 83 -15.46 17.99 -5.40
CA GLN A 83 -14.42 18.67 -6.16
C GLN A 83 -13.46 19.38 -5.22
N VAL A 84 -12.18 19.42 -5.60
CA VAL A 84 -11.18 20.20 -4.90
C VAL A 84 -11.32 21.65 -5.30
N ILE A 85 -11.37 22.53 -4.30
CA ILE A 85 -11.46 23.97 -4.51
C ILE A 85 -10.29 24.69 -3.82
N PRO A 86 -9.97 25.92 -4.24
CA PRO A 86 -8.91 26.69 -3.61
C PRO A 86 -9.07 26.78 -2.09
N GLY A 87 -7.94 26.60 -1.38
CA GLY A 87 -7.88 26.60 0.08
C GLY A 87 -8.18 25.26 0.75
N ASP A 88 -8.56 24.22 0.00
CA ASP A 88 -8.62 22.87 0.57
C ASP A 88 -7.22 22.36 0.92
N THR A 89 -7.11 21.61 2.01
CA THR A 89 -5.88 20.89 2.39
C THR A 89 -6.04 19.41 2.11
N VAL A 90 -5.14 18.85 1.31
CA VAL A 90 -5.12 17.42 0.97
C VAL A 90 -3.89 16.77 1.59
N VAL A 91 -4.11 15.78 2.45
CA VAL A 91 -3.04 15.01 3.09
C VAL A 91 -2.93 13.64 2.43
N ILE A 92 -1.82 13.40 1.74
CA ILE A 92 -1.48 12.10 1.17
C ILE A 92 -0.66 11.33 2.21
N SER A 93 -1.36 10.59 3.05
CA SER A 93 -0.81 9.79 4.15
C SER A 93 -0.20 8.45 3.67
N ALA A 94 0.58 8.48 2.59
CA ALA A 94 1.21 7.31 1.98
C ALA A 94 2.51 7.66 1.27
N THR A 95 3.35 6.65 1.08
CA THR A 95 4.51 6.72 0.17
C THR A 95 4.17 5.99 -1.14
N PRO A 96 4.60 6.51 -2.31
CA PRO A 96 4.44 5.79 -3.56
C PRO A 96 5.10 4.42 -3.49
N ILE A 97 4.37 3.39 -3.87
CA ILE A 97 4.91 2.05 -4.10
C ILE A 97 5.76 2.11 -5.39
N PRO A 98 6.93 1.44 -5.44
CA PRO A 98 7.74 1.40 -6.66
C PRO A 98 6.93 1.06 -7.91
N GLY A 99 7.00 1.93 -8.92
CA GLY A 99 6.23 1.85 -10.16
C GLY A 99 5.04 2.83 -10.23
N ASN A 100 4.56 3.34 -9.09
CA ASN A 100 3.42 4.27 -9.03
C ASN A 100 3.83 5.74 -8.90
N GLU A 101 5.12 6.07 -8.89
CA GLU A 101 5.62 7.42 -8.65
C GLU A 101 5.03 8.44 -9.63
N ALA A 102 4.98 8.09 -10.92
CA ALA A 102 4.43 8.96 -11.96
C ALA A 102 2.93 9.24 -11.75
N LEU A 103 2.15 8.24 -11.34
CA LEU A 103 0.71 8.37 -11.09
C LEU A 103 0.44 9.27 -9.88
N VAL A 104 1.19 9.06 -8.79
CA VAL A 104 1.09 9.89 -7.59
C VAL A 104 1.49 11.33 -7.88
N ASN A 105 2.62 11.56 -8.57
CA ASN A 105 3.08 12.90 -8.91
C ASN A 105 2.08 13.64 -9.80
N LYS A 106 1.51 12.97 -10.81
CA LYS A 106 0.45 13.55 -11.65
C LYS A 106 -0.77 13.98 -10.83
N THR A 107 -1.15 13.18 -9.84
CA THR A 107 -2.26 13.49 -8.93
C THR A 107 -1.93 14.72 -8.07
N ILE A 108 -0.72 14.78 -7.51
CA ILE A 108 -0.21 15.93 -6.74
C ILE A 108 -0.22 17.20 -7.59
N ASP A 109 0.30 17.15 -8.81
CA ASP A 109 0.33 18.29 -9.74
C ASP A 109 -1.08 18.79 -10.05
N SER A 110 -2.03 17.87 -10.28
CA SER A 110 -3.43 18.23 -10.50
C SER A 110 -4.06 18.89 -9.28
N LEU A 111 -3.75 18.44 -8.06
CA LEU A 111 -4.22 19.08 -6.82
C LEU A 111 -3.65 20.50 -6.67
N PHE A 112 -2.35 20.69 -6.90
CA PHE A 112 -1.74 22.02 -6.89
C PHE A 112 -2.34 22.95 -7.94
N ARG A 113 -2.60 22.45 -9.16
CA ARG A 113 -3.26 23.22 -10.23
C ARG A 113 -4.67 23.69 -9.84
N GLN A 114 -5.34 22.96 -8.95
CA GLN A 114 -6.65 23.35 -8.41
C GLN A 114 -6.58 24.35 -7.24
N GLY A 115 -5.39 24.72 -6.78
CA GLY A 115 -5.19 25.64 -5.66
C GLY A 115 -5.33 25.00 -4.28
N ALA A 116 -5.22 23.67 -4.19
CA ALA A 116 -5.15 22.98 -2.91
C ALA A 116 -3.75 23.10 -2.27
N GLN A 117 -3.72 23.09 -0.95
CA GLN A 117 -2.51 22.87 -0.17
C GLN A 117 -2.29 21.37 -0.03
N VAL A 118 -1.18 20.85 -0.53
CA VAL A 118 -0.92 19.40 -0.53
C VAL A 118 0.19 19.06 0.46
N VAL A 119 -0.12 18.18 1.42
CA VAL A 119 0.84 17.64 2.40
C VAL A 119 1.11 16.18 2.06
N TYR A 120 2.36 15.84 1.77
CA TYR A 120 2.78 14.50 1.35
C TYR A 120 4.18 14.17 1.86
N GLY A 121 4.61 12.90 1.74
CA GLY A 121 5.78 12.35 2.44
C GLY A 121 7.13 13.08 2.26
N LYS A 122 7.32 13.87 1.19
CA LYS A 122 8.53 14.69 1.03
C LYS A 122 8.51 15.99 1.85
N LEU A 123 7.32 16.50 2.17
CA LEU A 123 7.12 17.79 2.87
C LEU A 123 6.86 17.60 4.36
N ALA A 124 6.27 16.48 4.78
CA ALA A 124 5.96 16.21 6.17
C ALA A 124 5.94 14.70 6.44
N GLN A 125 6.24 14.32 7.69
CA GLN A 125 6.18 12.95 8.16
C GLN A 125 4.72 12.53 8.43
N VAL A 126 3.97 12.30 7.34
CA VAL A 126 2.56 11.88 7.36
C VAL A 126 2.36 10.38 7.18
N HIS A 127 3.45 9.62 7.01
CA HIS A 127 3.40 8.19 6.81
C HIS A 127 4.60 7.53 7.48
N VAL A 128 4.40 6.30 7.95
CA VAL A 128 5.45 5.40 8.42
C VAL A 128 5.28 4.06 7.72
N HIS A 129 6.38 3.38 7.46
CA HIS A 129 6.33 2.08 6.80
C HIS A 129 5.66 1.02 7.68
N GLY A 130 4.89 0.12 7.06
CA GLY A 130 4.29 -1.04 7.75
C GLY A 130 5.27 -2.19 8.00
N HIS A 131 6.51 -2.09 7.51
CA HIS A 131 7.56 -3.09 7.70
C HIS A 131 8.65 -2.51 8.61
N GLY A 132 9.09 -3.30 9.58
CA GLY A 132 10.17 -2.91 10.50
C GLY A 132 11.50 -2.69 9.78
N SER A 133 12.27 -1.72 10.27
CA SER A 133 13.60 -1.42 9.74
C SER A 133 14.66 -2.38 10.32
N GLN A 134 15.93 -2.15 9.97
CA GLN A 134 17.02 -3.04 10.37
C GLN A 134 17.08 -3.32 11.88
N GLU A 135 16.82 -2.32 12.73
CA GLU A 135 16.89 -2.49 14.19
C GLU A 135 15.75 -3.37 14.72
N GLU A 136 14.52 -3.23 14.21
CA GLU A 136 13.42 -4.13 14.55
C GLU A 136 13.66 -5.55 14.04
N LEU A 137 14.26 -5.71 12.86
CA LEU A 137 14.65 -7.03 12.34
C LEU A 137 15.74 -7.68 13.20
N LYS A 138 16.77 -6.92 13.60
CA LYS A 138 17.81 -7.39 14.54
C LYS A 138 17.20 -7.76 15.90
N LEU A 139 16.27 -6.95 16.41
CA LEU A 139 15.57 -7.23 17.66
C LEU A 139 14.84 -8.57 17.58
N MET A 140 14.06 -8.80 16.51
CA MET A 140 13.38 -10.08 16.29
C MET A 140 14.36 -11.26 16.27
N LEU A 141 15.46 -11.14 15.53
CA LEU A 141 16.50 -12.19 15.46
C LEU A 141 17.13 -12.48 16.82
N ARG A 142 17.34 -11.44 17.65
CA ARG A 142 17.93 -11.57 18.99
C ARG A 142 16.96 -12.13 20.04
N LEU A 143 15.66 -11.89 19.87
CA LEU A 143 14.61 -12.47 20.71
C LEU A 143 14.39 -13.95 20.38
N VAL A 144 14.31 -14.29 19.09
CA VAL A 144 14.02 -15.66 18.63
C VAL A 144 15.23 -16.57 18.74
N LYS A 145 16.45 -16.06 18.50
CA LYS A 145 17.71 -16.84 18.46
C LYS A 145 17.58 -18.10 17.56
N PRO A 146 17.24 -17.92 16.28
CA PRO A 146 16.93 -19.05 15.41
C PRO A 146 18.16 -19.94 15.17
N LYS A 147 17.98 -21.27 15.19
CA LYS A 147 19.01 -22.23 14.75
C LYS A 147 19.28 -22.10 13.25
N PHE A 148 18.22 -21.93 12.46
CA PHE A 148 18.25 -21.71 11.01
C PHE A 148 17.43 -20.48 10.65
N PHE A 149 17.88 -19.69 9.68
CA PHE A 149 17.21 -18.47 9.26
C PHE A 149 16.98 -18.44 7.75
N VAL A 150 15.75 -18.12 7.36
CA VAL A 150 15.35 -17.95 5.96
C VAL A 150 14.70 -16.57 5.85
N PRO A 151 15.36 -15.57 5.24
CA PRO A 151 14.69 -14.31 4.96
C PRO A 151 13.58 -14.53 3.93
N ILE A 152 12.40 -13.96 4.19
CA ILE A 152 11.22 -14.04 3.32
C ILE A 152 10.67 -12.64 3.02
N HIS A 153 9.74 -12.55 2.07
CA HIS A 153 8.99 -11.34 1.70
C HIS A 153 9.87 -10.15 1.25
N GLY A 154 10.49 -10.29 0.08
CA GLY A 154 11.18 -9.21 -0.62
C GLY A 154 11.89 -9.69 -1.89
N GLU A 155 12.26 -8.76 -2.76
CA GLU A 155 13.18 -9.05 -3.87
C GLU A 155 14.53 -9.58 -3.37
N TYR A 156 15.26 -10.27 -4.23
CA TYR A 156 16.52 -10.95 -3.88
C TYR A 156 17.53 -10.06 -3.13
N ARG A 157 17.62 -8.78 -3.50
CA ARG A 157 18.47 -7.78 -2.80
C ARG A 157 18.07 -7.60 -1.33
N HIS A 158 16.78 -7.58 -1.02
CA HIS A 158 16.28 -7.45 0.35
C HIS A 158 16.59 -8.72 1.15
N LEU A 159 16.35 -9.89 0.56
CA LEU A 159 16.62 -11.19 1.20
C LEU A 159 18.12 -11.33 1.51
N SER A 160 18.98 -10.96 0.55
CA SER A 160 20.43 -10.97 0.71
C SER A 160 20.90 -10.04 1.83
N LEU A 161 20.34 -8.83 1.94
CA LEU A 161 20.68 -7.88 3.00
C LEU A 161 20.17 -8.37 4.37
N HIS A 162 18.99 -8.97 4.43
CA HIS A 162 18.44 -9.53 5.67
C HIS A 162 19.23 -10.76 6.14
N ALA A 163 19.72 -11.60 5.23
CA ALA A 163 20.67 -12.67 5.54
C ALA A 163 21.97 -12.13 6.15
N ARG A 164 22.55 -11.08 5.55
CA ARG A 164 23.75 -10.42 6.13
C ARG A 164 23.46 -9.82 7.51
N LEU A 165 22.26 -9.27 7.70
CA LEU A 165 21.81 -8.74 8.98
C LEU A 165 21.74 -9.83 10.04
N ALA A 166 21.14 -10.99 9.72
CA ALA A 166 21.08 -12.15 10.60
C ALA A 166 22.47 -12.65 10.99
N GLN A 167 23.39 -12.72 10.03
CA GLN A 167 24.78 -13.07 10.29
C GLN A 167 25.44 -12.08 11.27
N SER A 168 25.21 -10.78 11.09
CA SER A 168 25.80 -9.73 11.94
C SER A 168 25.36 -9.79 13.41
N VAL A 169 24.23 -10.43 13.70
CA VAL A 169 23.69 -10.58 15.07
C VAL A 169 23.88 -11.98 15.65
N GLY A 170 24.64 -12.83 14.97
CA GLY A 170 25.15 -14.10 15.50
C GLY A 170 24.51 -15.37 14.93
N VAL A 171 23.67 -15.28 13.89
CA VAL A 171 23.20 -16.49 13.19
C VAL A 171 24.36 -17.05 12.35
N PRO A 172 24.75 -18.33 12.51
CA PRO A 172 25.84 -18.91 11.73
C PRO A 172 25.54 -18.85 10.23
N LYS A 173 26.53 -18.48 9.42
CA LYS A 173 26.37 -18.32 7.97
C LYS A 173 25.80 -19.58 7.30
N ASP A 174 26.29 -20.75 7.69
CA ASP A 174 25.88 -22.04 7.12
C ASP A 174 24.43 -22.43 7.49
N ASN A 175 23.82 -21.68 8.41
CA ASN A 175 22.44 -21.85 8.84
C ASN A 175 21.51 -20.77 8.26
N ILE A 176 22.00 -19.92 7.36
CA ILE A 176 21.20 -18.88 6.69
C ILE A 176 20.97 -19.28 5.24
N PHE A 177 19.70 -19.40 4.83
CA PHE A 177 19.32 -19.85 3.49
C PHE A 177 18.54 -18.76 2.77
N VAL A 178 19.16 -18.14 1.75
CA VAL A 178 18.46 -17.25 0.83
C VAL A 178 17.88 -18.11 -0.29
N LEU A 179 16.57 -18.28 -0.29
CA LEU A 179 15.86 -19.17 -1.21
C LEU A 179 15.19 -18.38 -2.35
N GLU A 180 15.01 -19.05 -3.48
CA GLU A 180 14.14 -18.62 -4.56
C GLU A 180 12.81 -19.39 -4.52
N ASN A 181 11.77 -18.86 -5.20
CA ASN A 181 10.51 -19.57 -5.35
C ASN A 181 10.76 -20.97 -5.96
N GLY A 182 10.23 -21.99 -5.28
CA GLY A 182 10.37 -23.39 -5.67
C GLY A 182 11.52 -24.12 -4.99
N ASP A 183 12.50 -23.46 -4.37
CA ASP A 183 13.55 -24.17 -3.64
C ASP A 183 12.96 -24.99 -2.48
N VAL A 184 13.40 -26.25 -2.37
CA VAL A 184 13.00 -27.15 -1.28
C VAL A 184 14.11 -27.21 -0.25
N LEU A 185 13.88 -26.59 0.91
CA LEU A 185 14.79 -26.61 2.05
C LEU A 185 14.41 -27.75 3.01
N GLU A 186 15.29 -28.74 3.14
CA GLU A 186 15.20 -29.76 4.17
C GLU A 186 15.92 -29.28 5.44
N LEU A 187 15.23 -29.35 6.59
CA LEU A 187 15.79 -28.99 7.89
C LEU A 187 15.81 -30.21 8.80
N GLY A 188 17.01 -30.64 9.16
CA GLY A 188 17.25 -31.66 10.18
C GLY A 188 17.49 -31.04 11.56
N ARG A 189 17.77 -31.90 12.55
CA ARG A 189 18.15 -31.43 13.89
C ARG A 189 19.44 -30.62 13.84
N GLU A 190 20.45 -31.06 13.10
CA GLU A 190 21.79 -30.45 13.11
C GLU A 190 22.14 -29.63 11.87
N SER A 191 21.53 -29.92 10.71
CA SER A 191 21.85 -29.26 9.45
C SER A 191 20.60 -28.95 8.63
N GLY A 192 20.68 -27.89 7.82
CA GLY A 192 19.72 -27.61 6.76
C GLY A 192 20.39 -27.69 5.40
N LYS A 193 19.67 -28.17 4.37
CA LYS A 193 20.18 -28.28 3.00
C LYS A 193 19.06 -28.04 1.99
N ILE A 194 19.38 -27.36 0.90
CA ILE A 194 18.50 -27.26 -0.27
C ILE A 194 18.61 -28.58 -1.04
N VAL A 195 17.50 -29.34 -1.12
CA VAL A 195 17.47 -30.72 -1.64
C VAL A 195 16.84 -30.84 -3.02
N GLY A 196 16.24 -29.76 -3.54
CA GLY A 196 15.65 -29.77 -4.88
C GLY A 196 14.88 -28.50 -5.19
N LYS A 197 14.13 -28.54 -6.31
CA LYS A 197 13.18 -27.50 -6.69
C LYS A 197 11.82 -28.13 -7.01
N ALA A 198 10.77 -27.55 -6.45
CA ALA A 198 9.38 -27.84 -6.79
C ALA A 198 8.98 -27.04 -8.05
N PRO A 199 8.06 -27.56 -8.88
CA PRO A 199 7.53 -26.82 -10.02
C PRO A 199 6.75 -25.61 -9.53
N VAL A 200 7.22 -24.43 -9.91
CA VAL A 200 6.56 -23.14 -9.65
C VAL A 200 6.37 -22.37 -10.95
N GLY A 201 5.44 -21.44 -10.95
CA GLY A 201 5.21 -20.54 -12.07
C GLY A 201 4.09 -19.57 -11.77
N ASP A 202 4.07 -18.47 -12.52
CA ASP A 202 3.06 -17.44 -12.36
C ASP A 202 1.74 -17.85 -13.04
N ILE A 203 0.64 -17.59 -12.34
CA ILE A 203 -0.71 -17.70 -12.88
C ILE A 203 -1.25 -16.28 -12.98
N TYR A 204 -1.67 -15.91 -14.19
CA TYR A 204 -2.19 -14.59 -14.46
C TYR A 204 -3.71 -14.60 -14.44
N VAL A 205 -4.29 -13.49 -13.99
CA VAL A 205 -5.74 -13.27 -13.94
C VAL A 205 -6.07 -12.05 -14.79
N ASN A 206 -6.89 -12.23 -15.83
CA ASN A 206 -7.38 -11.17 -16.70
C ASN A 206 -8.91 -11.26 -16.85
N GLY A 207 -9.62 -10.54 -15.98
CA GLY A 207 -11.09 -10.61 -15.91
C GLY A 207 -11.56 -12.00 -15.51
N ALA A 208 -12.41 -12.62 -16.35
CA ALA A 208 -12.90 -13.98 -16.12
C ALA A 208 -11.87 -15.07 -16.47
N VAL A 209 -10.78 -14.72 -17.17
CA VAL A 209 -9.77 -15.69 -17.60
C VAL A 209 -8.69 -15.80 -16.53
N THR A 210 -8.54 -16.99 -15.97
CA THR A 210 -7.47 -17.34 -15.04
C THR A 210 -6.67 -18.51 -15.61
N GLY A 211 -5.35 -18.38 -15.66
CA GLY A 211 -4.51 -19.46 -16.14
C GLY A 211 -3.07 -19.03 -16.37
N LYS A 212 -2.26 -19.97 -16.86
CA LYS A 212 -0.94 -19.61 -17.41
C LYS A 212 -1.19 -18.76 -18.66
N MET A 213 -0.75 -17.50 -18.64
CA MET A 213 -0.71 -16.74 -19.89
C MET A 213 0.45 -17.25 -20.72
N ASP A 214 0.19 -17.46 -22.01
CA ASP A 214 1.26 -17.68 -22.98
C ASP A 214 2.08 -16.39 -23.08
N ASN A 215 3.41 -16.52 -22.99
CA ASN A 215 4.33 -15.39 -23.15
C ASN A 215 4.15 -14.71 -24.51
N SER A 216 3.71 -15.45 -25.54
CA SER A 216 3.37 -14.91 -26.86
C SER A 216 2.31 -13.80 -26.78
N LEU A 217 1.26 -14.00 -25.99
CA LEU A 217 0.16 -13.02 -25.85
C LEU A 217 0.64 -11.72 -25.21
N LEU A 218 1.52 -11.79 -24.22
CA LEU A 218 2.12 -10.59 -23.60
C LEU A 218 3.05 -9.87 -24.58
N GLN A 219 3.78 -10.62 -25.39
CA GLN A 219 4.66 -10.08 -26.41
C GLN A 219 3.88 -9.40 -27.53
N ASP A 220 2.79 -9.99 -27.99
CA ASP A 220 1.87 -9.40 -28.97
C ASP A 220 1.27 -8.09 -28.44
N ARG A 221 0.80 -8.08 -27.18
CA ARG A 221 0.31 -6.85 -26.53
C ARG A 221 1.39 -5.77 -26.48
N LYS A 222 2.64 -6.15 -26.20
CA LYS A 222 3.77 -5.21 -26.16
C LYS A 222 4.03 -4.62 -27.54
N LEU A 223 4.12 -5.46 -28.58
CA LEU A 223 4.33 -5.01 -29.96
C LEU A 223 3.21 -4.09 -30.43
N LEU A 224 1.94 -4.48 -30.23
CA LEU A 224 0.78 -3.65 -30.56
C LEU A 224 0.79 -2.30 -29.83
N SER A 225 1.24 -2.26 -28.57
CA SER A 225 1.32 -1.02 -27.78
C SER A 225 2.43 -0.07 -28.27
N GLN A 226 3.46 -0.59 -28.93
CA GLN A 226 4.60 0.18 -29.41
C GLN A 226 4.42 0.59 -30.88
N ASP A 227 3.98 -0.35 -31.72
CA ASP A 227 4.06 -0.24 -33.18
C ASP A 227 2.69 -0.07 -33.85
N GLY A 228 1.60 -0.35 -33.13
CA GLY A 228 0.24 -0.36 -33.69
C GLY A 228 -0.04 -1.58 -34.57
N VAL A 229 -1.05 -1.49 -35.42
CA VAL A 229 -1.43 -2.53 -36.40
C VAL A 229 -1.88 -1.84 -37.69
N VAL A 230 -1.59 -2.45 -38.84
CA VAL A 230 -2.03 -2.00 -40.18
C VAL A 230 -3.05 -2.96 -40.73
#